data_AF-A0A1J4V0Q3-F1
#
_entry.id   AF-A0A1J4V0Q3-F1
#
_cell.length_a   1.000
_cell.length_b   1.000
_cell.length_c   1.000
_cell.angle_alpha   90.00
_cell.angle_beta   90.00
_cell.angle_gamma   90.00
#
_symmetry.space_group_name_H-M   'P 1'
#
loop_
_entity.id
_entity.type
_entity.pdbx_description
1 polymer ?
#
loop_
_entity_poly.entity_id
_entity_poly.type
_entity_poly.pdbx_seq_one_letter_code
_entity_poly.pdbx_strand_id
1 'polypeptide(L)'
;MVDVLAKNTSCEDELREWRNTAPVFALGSEEIERIYRCRLDEILYPDAVVEAATCKTVGDIEGLLEKTNLFYAGKRKIYGERRKELIIADAVIKASTRTSSEQAKFLRFSNGYGISEVDEVYRNRWIELANAEAPAKAATCKTVGEAEKLFYDAPNGSEAKMIYEYRCMELF
;
A
#
# COMPACT_ATOMS: atom_id res chain seq x y z
N MET A 1 -7.54 -28.31 -29.86
CA MET A 1 -6.32 -27.63 -30.35
C MET A 1 -6.62 -26.42 -31.25
N VAL A 2 -7.80 -26.35 -31.88
CA VAL A 2 -8.21 -25.23 -32.76
C VAL A 2 -8.69 -23.99 -31.97
N ASP A 3 -9.30 -24.18 -30.79
CA ASP A 3 -9.84 -23.06 -29.97
C ASP A 3 -8.78 -22.16 -29.31
N VAL A 4 -7.55 -22.65 -29.12
CA VAL A 4 -6.45 -21.86 -28.52
C VAL A 4 -5.87 -20.89 -29.55
N LEU A 5 -5.82 -21.30 -30.83
CA LEU A 5 -5.31 -20.46 -31.92
C LEU A 5 -6.29 -19.33 -32.27
N ALA A 6 -7.60 -19.58 -32.22
CA ALA A 6 -8.62 -18.55 -32.48
C ALA A 6 -8.68 -17.43 -31.42
N LYS A 7 -8.39 -17.76 -30.16
CA LYS A 7 -8.27 -16.75 -29.09
C LYS A 7 -7.01 -15.90 -29.20
N ASN A 8 -5.90 -16.48 -29.68
CA ASN A 8 -4.66 -15.74 -29.90
C ASN A 8 -4.77 -14.71 -31.03
N THR A 9 -5.47 -15.01 -32.14
CA THR A 9 -5.69 -14.04 -33.22
C THR A 9 -6.59 -12.88 -32.79
N SER A 10 -7.65 -13.16 -32.04
CA SER A 10 -8.53 -12.10 -31.48
C SER A 10 -7.77 -11.16 -30.53
N CYS A 11 -6.84 -11.70 -29.73
CA CYS A 11 -6.02 -10.91 -28.84
C CYS A 11 -4.99 -10.05 -29.61
N GLU A 12 -4.40 -10.56 -30.70
CA GLU A 12 -3.48 -9.76 -31.53
C GLU A 12 -4.19 -8.62 -32.27
N ASP A 13 -5.44 -8.84 -32.70
CA ASP A 13 -6.25 -7.80 -33.36
C ASP A 13 -6.68 -6.70 -32.37
N GLU A 14 -7.12 -7.06 -31.16
CA GLU A 14 -7.40 -6.09 -30.08
C GLU A 14 -6.13 -5.32 -29.66
N LEU A 15 -4.98 -5.99 -29.60
CA LEU A 15 -3.67 -5.35 -29.33
C LEU A 15 -3.26 -4.37 -30.43
N ARG A 16 -3.58 -4.69 -31.68
CA ARG A 16 -3.29 -3.84 -32.85
C ARG A 16 -4.19 -2.61 -32.87
N GLU A 17 -5.47 -2.77 -32.55
CA GLU A 17 -6.42 -1.66 -32.46
C GLU A 17 -6.08 -0.71 -31.31
N TRP A 18 -5.63 -1.23 -30.16
CA TRP A 18 -5.17 -0.42 -29.02
C TRP A 18 -3.89 0.37 -29.30
N ARG A 19 -2.91 -0.23 -29.99
CA ARG A 19 -1.69 0.50 -30.43
C ARG A 19 -2.01 1.69 -31.32
N ASN A 20 -3.10 1.62 -32.08
CA ASN A 20 -3.51 2.65 -33.02
C ASN A 20 -4.43 3.71 -32.39
N THR A 21 -4.99 3.45 -31.20
CA THR A 21 -6.02 4.31 -30.57
C THR A 21 -5.63 4.87 -29.20
N ALA A 22 -4.62 4.30 -28.53
CA ALA A 22 -4.09 4.87 -27.31
C ALA A 22 -3.45 6.24 -27.60
N PRO A 23 -3.72 7.30 -26.81
CA PRO A 23 -3.12 8.60 -27.02
C PRO A 23 -1.61 8.53 -26.71
N VAL A 24 -0.80 8.33 -27.75
CA VAL A 24 0.67 8.16 -27.72
C VAL A 24 1.41 9.42 -27.20
N PHE A 25 0.72 10.49 -26.82
CA PHE A 25 1.33 11.81 -26.63
C PHE A 25 1.72 12.19 -25.19
N ALA A 26 1.57 11.31 -24.18
CA ALA A 26 1.87 11.70 -22.79
C ALA A 26 2.65 10.68 -21.93
N LEU A 27 2.80 9.43 -22.37
CA LEU A 27 3.47 8.39 -21.59
C LEU A 27 4.77 7.97 -22.27
N GLY A 28 5.87 7.90 -21.51
CA GLY A 28 7.14 7.38 -22.01
C GLY A 28 7.01 5.93 -22.50
N SER A 29 7.84 5.52 -23.46
CA SER A 29 7.79 4.19 -24.08
C SER A 29 7.83 3.04 -23.08
N GLU A 30 8.55 3.19 -21.97
CA GLU A 30 8.62 2.20 -20.89
C GLU A 30 7.30 2.04 -20.11
N GLU A 31 6.58 3.14 -19.87
CA GLU A 31 5.32 3.11 -19.13
C GLU A 31 4.20 2.51 -19.97
N ILE A 32 4.22 2.79 -21.27
CA ILE A 32 3.37 2.16 -22.27
C ILE A 32 3.65 0.65 -22.33
N GLU A 33 4.92 0.22 -22.42
CA GLU A 33 5.27 -1.20 -22.39
C GLU A 33 4.87 -1.89 -21.08
N ARG A 34 4.98 -1.22 -19.94
CA ARG A 34 4.53 -1.74 -18.64
C ARG A 34 3.03 -2.00 -18.65
N ILE A 35 2.23 -1.04 -19.10
CA ILE A 35 0.76 -1.16 -19.21
C ILE A 35 0.40 -2.31 -20.16
N TYR A 36 1.09 -2.42 -21.30
CA TYR A 36 0.89 -3.52 -22.25
C TYR A 36 1.17 -4.88 -21.63
N ARG A 37 2.29 -5.05 -20.91
CA ARG A 37 2.62 -6.34 -20.28
C ARG A 37 1.61 -6.72 -19.19
N CYS A 38 1.16 -5.76 -18.37
CA CYS A 38 0.11 -6.03 -17.36
C CYS A 38 -1.18 -6.53 -18.00
N ARG A 39 -1.69 -5.84 -19.03
CA ARG A 39 -2.89 -6.29 -19.74
C ARG A 39 -2.69 -7.60 -20.48
N LEU A 40 -1.51 -7.83 -21.03
CA LEU A 40 -1.18 -9.09 -21.70
C LEU A 40 -1.22 -10.27 -20.71
N ASP A 41 -0.69 -10.10 -19.50
CA ASP A 41 -0.78 -11.13 -18.46
C ASP A 41 -2.23 -11.44 -18.08
N GLU A 42 -3.09 -10.42 -17.94
CA GLU A 42 -4.52 -10.59 -17.65
C GLU A 42 -5.27 -11.32 -18.77
N ILE A 43 -4.95 -11.04 -20.03
CA ILE A 43 -5.56 -11.70 -21.19
C ILE A 43 -5.07 -13.14 -21.36
N LEU A 44 -3.77 -13.39 -21.07
CA LEU A 44 -3.18 -14.72 -21.17
C LEU A 44 -3.59 -15.64 -20.02
N TYR A 45 -3.92 -15.09 -18.85
CA TYR A 45 -4.29 -15.84 -17.65
C TYR A 45 -5.61 -15.35 -17.03
N PRO A 46 -6.73 -15.41 -17.77
CA PRO A 46 -8.02 -14.90 -17.29
C PRO A 46 -8.56 -15.73 -16.12
N ASP A 47 -8.18 -17.01 -16.03
CA ASP A 47 -8.47 -17.88 -14.89
C ASP A 47 -7.81 -17.38 -13.61
N ALA A 48 -6.54 -16.97 -13.68
CA ALA A 48 -5.81 -16.43 -12.54
C ALA A 48 -6.40 -15.10 -12.07
N VAL A 49 -6.87 -14.25 -12.98
CA VAL A 49 -7.58 -13.00 -12.62
C VAL A 49 -8.84 -13.32 -11.82
N VAL A 50 -9.65 -14.27 -12.29
CA VAL A 50 -10.88 -14.69 -11.59
C VAL A 50 -10.57 -15.30 -10.22
N GLU A 51 -9.59 -16.21 -10.14
CA GLU A 51 -9.17 -16.82 -8.88
C GLU A 51 -8.67 -15.77 -7.88
N ALA A 52 -7.82 -14.83 -8.33
CA ALA A 52 -7.33 -13.74 -7.50
C ALA A 52 -8.47 -12.85 -6.97
N ALA A 53 -9.45 -12.54 -7.82
CA ALA A 53 -10.61 -11.73 -7.44
C ALA A 53 -11.49 -12.41 -6.37
N THR A 54 -11.51 -13.76 -6.33
CA THR A 54 -12.26 -14.50 -5.29
C THR A 54 -11.56 -14.51 -3.93
N CYS A 55 -10.26 -14.21 -3.87
CA CYS A 55 -9.51 -14.16 -2.62
C CYS A 55 -9.91 -12.96 -1.77
N LYS A 56 -10.23 -13.22 -0.51
CA LYS A 56 -10.67 -12.21 0.47
C LYS A 56 -9.64 -11.98 1.56
N THR A 57 -8.74 -12.92 1.78
CA THR A 57 -7.70 -12.85 2.79
C THR A 57 -6.31 -13.03 2.18
N VAL A 58 -5.28 -12.52 2.88
CA VAL A 58 -3.88 -12.74 2.49
C VAL A 58 -3.55 -14.25 2.46
N GLY A 59 -4.14 -15.05 3.34
CA GLY A 59 -3.95 -16.50 3.34
C GLY A 59 -4.51 -17.19 2.09
N ASP A 60 -5.66 -16.72 1.57
CA ASP A 60 -6.26 -17.28 0.35
C ASP A 60 -5.32 -17.14 -0.85
N ILE A 61 -4.76 -15.93 -1.03
CA ILE A 61 -3.88 -15.61 -2.16
C ILE A 61 -2.47 -16.21 -1.98
N GLU A 62 -1.99 -16.37 -0.74
CA GLU A 62 -0.75 -17.08 -0.45
C GLU A 62 -0.85 -18.56 -0.81
N GLY A 63 -1.99 -19.20 -0.52
CA GLY A 63 -2.25 -20.58 -0.94
C GLY A 63 -2.24 -20.77 -2.46
N LEU A 64 -2.64 -19.76 -3.24
CA LEU A 64 -2.53 -19.78 -4.70
C LEU A 64 -1.07 -19.56 -5.16
N LEU A 65 -0.35 -18.62 -4.54
CA LEU A 65 1.06 -18.34 -4.86
C LEU A 65 1.97 -19.53 -4.60
N GLU A 66 1.73 -20.29 -3.53
CA GLU A 66 2.49 -21.51 -3.19
C GLU A 66 2.29 -22.62 -4.22
N LYS A 67 1.06 -22.77 -4.73
CA LYS A 67 0.72 -23.76 -5.77
C LYS A 67 1.20 -23.34 -7.16
N THR A 68 1.52 -22.06 -7.35
CA THR A 68 1.93 -21.52 -8.64
C THR A 68 3.41 -21.74 -8.89
N ASN A 69 3.72 -22.61 -9.85
CA ASN A 69 5.08 -22.91 -10.27
C ASN A 69 5.78 -21.65 -10.86
N LEU A 70 7.10 -21.57 -10.71
CA LEU A 70 7.95 -20.46 -11.15
C LEU A 70 7.87 -20.18 -12.66
N PHE A 71 7.48 -21.17 -13.45
CA PHE A 71 7.30 -21.04 -14.91
C PHE A 71 6.06 -20.20 -15.31
N TYR A 72 5.13 -19.94 -14.39
CA TYR A 72 3.94 -19.11 -14.64
C TYR A 72 4.11 -17.68 -14.09
N ALA A 73 5.10 -16.96 -14.64
CA ALA A 73 5.44 -15.61 -14.21
C ALA A 73 4.24 -14.63 -14.25
N GLY A 74 3.38 -14.74 -15.27
CA GLY A 74 2.16 -13.92 -15.39
C GLY A 74 1.16 -14.17 -14.26
N LYS A 75 0.86 -15.45 -13.94
CA LYS A 75 -0.01 -15.79 -12.80
C LYS A 75 0.54 -15.30 -11.48
N ARG A 76 1.85 -15.50 -11.23
CA ARG A 76 2.52 -15.01 -10.03
C ARG A 76 2.43 -13.50 -9.88
N LYS A 77 2.51 -12.76 -10.99
CA LYS A 77 2.35 -11.30 -10.98
C LYS A 77 0.93 -10.91 -10.58
N ILE A 78 -0.10 -11.50 -11.22
CA ILE A 78 -1.52 -11.25 -10.88
C ILE A 78 -1.79 -11.52 -9.40
N TYR A 79 -1.40 -12.70 -8.90
CA TYR A 79 -1.58 -13.02 -7.49
C TYR A 79 -0.75 -12.12 -6.56
N GLY A 80 0.44 -11.71 -6.99
CA GLY A 80 1.32 -10.81 -6.24
C GLY A 80 0.72 -9.41 -6.08
N GLU A 81 0.12 -8.87 -7.15
CA GLU A 81 -0.60 -7.59 -7.11
C GLU A 81 -1.81 -7.68 -6.17
N ARG A 82 -2.63 -8.73 -6.32
CA ARG A 82 -3.76 -8.95 -5.42
C ARG A 82 -3.34 -9.13 -3.96
N ARG A 83 -2.22 -9.82 -3.70
CA ARG A 83 -1.65 -9.95 -2.35
C ARG A 83 -1.28 -8.60 -1.76
N LYS A 84 -0.67 -7.70 -2.53
CA LYS A 84 -0.35 -6.34 -2.07
C LYS A 84 -1.64 -5.58 -1.70
N GLU A 85 -2.67 -5.63 -2.54
CA GLU A 85 -3.96 -4.99 -2.25
C GLU A 85 -4.56 -5.47 -0.92
N LEU A 86 -4.57 -6.80 -0.71
CA LEU A 86 -5.12 -7.40 0.50
C LEU A 86 -4.32 -7.03 1.75
N ILE A 87 -2.99 -6.95 1.65
CA ILE A 87 -2.13 -6.49 2.76
C ILE A 87 -2.41 -5.02 3.08
N ILE A 88 -2.55 -4.16 2.07
CA ILE A 88 -2.88 -2.74 2.28
C ILE A 88 -4.25 -2.60 2.93
N ALA A 89 -5.25 -3.36 2.47
CA ALA A 89 -6.59 -3.35 3.07
C ALA A 89 -6.58 -3.80 4.54
N ASP A 90 -5.84 -4.87 4.86
CA ASP A 90 -5.65 -5.33 6.25
C ASP A 90 -4.91 -4.28 7.10
N ALA A 91 -3.91 -3.60 6.54
CA ALA A 91 -3.22 -2.51 7.22
C ALA A 91 -4.18 -1.36 7.56
N VAL A 92 -5.08 -0.98 6.65
CA VAL A 92 -6.10 0.06 6.91
C VAL A 92 -7.01 -0.35 8.07
N ILE A 93 -7.46 -1.60 8.10
CA ILE A 93 -8.29 -2.13 9.20
C ILE A 93 -7.51 -2.13 10.52
N LYS A 94 -6.26 -2.62 10.52
CA LYS A 94 -5.41 -2.63 11.71
C LYS A 94 -5.14 -1.23 12.24
N ALA A 95 -4.89 -0.27 11.36
CA ALA A 95 -4.67 1.13 11.70
C ALA A 95 -5.92 1.76 12.33
N SER A 96 -7.11 1.51 11.76
CA SER A 96 -8.36 2.08 12.26
C SER A 96 -8.73 1.59 13.67
N THR A 97 -8.33 0.36 14.03
CA THR A 97 -8.52 -0.18 15.39
C THR A 97 -7.63 0.46 16.45
N ARG A 98 -6.62 1.26 16.07
CA ARG A 98 -5.75 1.93 17.04
C ARG A 98 -6.42 3.20 17.55
N THR A 99 -6.46 3.34 18.87
CA THR A 99 -7.11 4.48 19.54
C THR A 99 -6.12 5.43 20.20
N SER A 100 -4.82 5.10 20.21
CA SER A 100 -3.78 5.99 20.71
C SER A 100 -2.55 6.10 19.80
N SER A 101 -1.87 7.24 19.88
CA SER A 101 -0.64 7.52 19.12
C SER A 101 0.45 6.48 19.39
N GLU A 102 0.56 5.98 20.62
CA GLU A 102 1.54 4.95 21.00
C GLU A 102 1.23 3.61 20.34
N GLN A 103 -0.04 3.19 20.31
CA GLN A 103 -0.43 1.97 19.61
C GLN A 103 -0.19 2.06 18.10
N ALA A 104 -0.44 3.23 17.50
CA ALA A 104 -0.18 3.47 16.09
C ALA A 104 1.32 3.53 15.78
N LYS A 105 2.12 4.15 16.66
CA LYS A 105 3.59 4.15 16.60
C LYS A 105 4.14 2.73 16.62
N PHE A 106 3.70 1.92 17.58
CA PHE A 106 4.10 0.52 17.68
C PHE A 106 3.76 -0.27 16.41
N LEU A 107 2.54 -0.10 15.89
CA LEU A 107 2.09 -0.76 14.67
C LEU A 107 2.97 -0.41 13.46
N ARG A 108 3.37 0.86 13.33
CA ARG A 108 4.30 1.30 12.29
C ARG A 108 5.66 0.62 12.43
N PHE A 109 6.30 0.69 13.60
CA PHE A 109 7.67 0.18 13.77
C PHE A 109 7.77 -1.35 13.90
N SER A 110 6.64 -2.05 14.07
CA SER A 110 6.58 -3.51 14.10
C SER A 110 6.12 -4.13 12.78
N ASN A 111 5.82 -3.33 11.75
CA ASN A 111 5.38 -3.88 10.46
C ASN A 111 6.53 -4.58 9.73
N GLY A 112 6.28 -5.82 9.29
CA GLY A 112 7.26 -6.67 8.60
C GLY A 112 7.04 -6.81 7.09
N TYR A 113 6.10 -6.04 6.51
CA TYR A 113 5.66 -6.27 5.13
C TYR A 113 6.64 -5.73 4.08
N GLY A 114 7.46 -4.72 4.42
CA GLY A 114 8.37 -4.09 3.45
C GLY A 114 7.65 -3.40 2.28
N ILE A 115 6.36 -3.10 2.43
CA ILE A 115 5.51 -2.41 1.44
C ILE A 115 5.38 -0.95 1.87
N SER A 116 5.80 -0.02 1.01
CA SER A 116 5.80 1.43 1.28
C SER A 116 4.43 1.98 1.67
N GLU A 117 3.40 1.51 0.99
CA GLU A 117 2.00 1.92 1.16
C GLU A 117 1.46 1.52 2.53
N VAL A 118 1.95 0.40 3.10
CA VAL A 118 1.62 -0.01 4.47
C VAL A 118 2.26 0.92 5.49
N ASP A 119 3.53 1.31 5.30
CA ASP A 119 4.18 2.29 6.18
C ASP A 119 3.44 3.63 6.14
N GLU A 120 2.99 4.05 4.95
CA GLU A 120 2.24 5.28 4.79
C GLU A 120 0.90 5.24 5.55
N VAL A 121 0.12 4.16 5.43
CA VAL A 121 -1.12 3.97 6.19
C VAL A 121 -0.87 4.08 7.70
N TYR A 122 0.15 3.40 8.22
CA TYR A 122 0.45 3.45 9.65
C TYR A 122 1.03 4.79 10.11
N ARG A 123 1.87 5.43 9.29
CA ARG A 123 2.40 6.77 9.55
C ARG A 123 1.28 7.79 9.61
N ASN A 124 0.34 7.77 8.68
CA ASN A 124 -0.78 8.69 8.64
C ASN A 124 -1.64 8.55 9.89
N ARG A 125 -1.95 7.31 10.29
CA ARG A 125 -2.71 7.06 11.52
C ARG A 125 -1.96 7.53 12.78
N TRP A 126 -0.65 7.34 12.82
CA TRP A 126 0.17 7.82 13.93
C TRP A 126 0.16 9.35 14.02
N ILE A 127 0.30 10.06 12.89
CA ILE A 127 0.22 11.53 12.84
C ILE A 127 -1.16 12.02 13.31
N GLU A 128 -2.24 11.43 12.79
CA GLU A 128 -3.61 11.79 13.15
C GLU A 128 -3.82 11.72 14.68
N LEU A 129 -3.49 10.58 15.29
CA LEU A 129 -3.67 10.38 16.72
C LEU A 129 -2.69 11.22 17.56
N ALA A 130 -1.45 11.40 17.11
CA ALA A 130 -0.48 12.25 17.79
C ALA A 130 -0.96 13.70 17.82
N ASN A 131 -1.48 14.23 16.72
CA ASN A 131 -2.03 15.58 16.66
C ASN A 131 -3.24 15.74 17.58
N ALA A 132 -4.15 14.76 17.58
CA ALA A 132 -5.34 14.79 18.44
C ALA A 132 -4.99 14.79 19.94
N GLU A 133 -3.94 14.06 20.34
CA GLU A 133 -3.52 13.95 21.74
C GLU A 133 -2.62 15.10 22.21
N ALA A 134 -1.94 15.78 21.29
CA ALA A 134 -0.87 16.71 21.61
C ALA A 134 -1.29 17.88 22.52
N PRO A 135 -2.41 18.57 22.31
CA PRO A 135 -2.82 19.67 23.19
C PRO A 135 -2.98 19.24 24.65
N ALA A 136 -3.66 18.09 24.87
CA ALA A 136 -3.90 17.58 26.21
C ALA A 136 -2.59 17.13 26.89
N LYS A 137 -1.71 16.44 26.15
CA LYS A 137 -0.42 16.00 26.67
C LYS A 137 0.51 17.19 26.98
N ALA A 138 0.60 18.18 26.09
CA ALA A 138 1.41 19.37 26.28
C ALA A 138 0.97 20.17 27.53
N ALA A 139 -0.34 20.30 27.76
CA ALA A 139 -0.88 20.97 28.94
C ALA A 139 -0.49 20.27 30.26
N THR A 140 -0.19 18.96 30.22
CA THR A 140 0.23 18.22 31.42
C THR A 140 1.72 18.37 31.74
N CYS A 141 2.54 18.82 30.79
CA CYS A 141 3.97 19.04 31.02
C CYS A 141 4.18 20.17 32.02
N LYS A 142 4.96 19.91 33.05
CA LYS A 142 5.36 20.88 34.09
C LYS A 142 6.81 21.31 33.94
N THR A 143 7.60 20.55 33.19
CA THR A 143 9.03 20.80 32.98
C THR A 143 9.39 20.76 31.49
N VAL A 144 10.46 21.46 31.11
CA VAL A 144 11.01 21.41 29.74
C VAL A 144 11.32 19.96 29.33
N GLY A 145 11.94 19.17 30.20
CA GLY A 145 12.31 17.78 29.89
C GLY A 145 11.13 16.86 29.57
N GLU A 146 9.95 17.09 30.18
CA GLU A 146 8.73 16.35 29.82
C GLU A 146 8.23 16.74 28.42
N ALA A 147 8.26 18.03 28.09
CA ALA A 147 7.88 18.53 26.77
C ALA A 147 8.87 18.08 25.68
N GLU A 148 10.17 18.10 25.97
CA GLU A 148 11.22 17.63 25.05
C GLU A 148 11.06 16.15 24.73
N LYS A 149 10.76 15.32 25.74
CA LYS A 149 10.50 13.90 25.51
C LYS A 149 9.35 13.70 24.52
N LEU A 150 8.24 14.42 24.70
CA LEU A 150 7.10 14.36 23.79
C LEU A 150 7.44 14.90 22.39
N PHE A 151 8.25 15.95 22.30
CA PHE A 151 8.75 16.49 21.03
C PHE A 151 9.56 15.47 20.23
N TYR A 152 10.50 14.76 20.88
CA TYR A 152 11.31 13.73 20.22
C TYR A 152 10.51 12.48 19.88
N ASP A 153 9.49 12.16 20.67
CA ASP A 153 8.59 11.04 20.42
C ASP A 153 7.51 11.33 19.36
N ALA A 154 7.29 12.59 18.97
CA ALA A 154 6.29 12.97 17.99
C ALA A 154 6.70 12.64 16.54
N PRO A 155 5.75 12.31 15.65
CA PRO A 155 6.05 12.05 14.25
C PRO A 155 6.64 13.29 13.55
N ASN A 156 7.67 13.11 12.73
CA ASN A 156 8.28 14.21 11.98
C ASN A 156 7.29 14.85 10.99
N GLY A 157 7.24 16.17 11.00
CA GLY A 157 6.32 16.96 10.17
C GLY A 157 4.88 17.01 10.70
N SER A 158 4.63 16.54 11.93
CA SER A 158 3.31 16.62 12.56
C SER A 158 3.09 17.94 13.29
N GLU A 159 1.83 18.32 13.46
CA GLU A 159 1.43 19.45 14.30
C GLU A 159 1.73 19.19 15.78
N ALA A 160 1.60 17.94 16.22
CA ALA A 160 2.00 17.52 17.56
C ALA A 160 3.43 17.95 17.92
N LYS A 161 4.36 17.81 16.98
CA LYS A 161 5.76 18.21 17.18
C LYS A 161 5.89 19.71 17.43
N MET A 162 5.17 20.54 16.66
CA MET A 162 5.15 22.00 16.86
C MET A 162 4.52 22.39 18.21
N ILE A 163 3.44 21.71 18.62
CA ILE A 163 2.80 21.94 19.92
C ILE A 163 3.77 21.68 21.07
N TYR A 164 4.51 20.57 21.02
CA TYR A 164 5.49 20.25 22.06
C TYR A 164 6.71 21.17 22.03
N GLU A 165 7.17 21.59 20.85
CA GLU A 165 8.23 22.59 20.72
C GLU A 165 7.84 23.91 21.37
N TYR A 166 6.64 24.41 21.10
CA TYR A 166 6.11 25.61 21.75
C TYR A 166 6.06 25.43 23.28
N ARG A 167 5.60 24.26 23.75
CA ARG A 167 5.55 23.97 25.18
C ARG A 167 6.93 23.96 25.84
N CYS A 168 7.97 23.48 25.14
CA CYS A 168 9.35 23.58 25.62
C CYS A 168 9.76 25.04 25.82
N MET A 169 9.42 25.93 24.88
CA MET A 169 9.76 27.36 24.95
C MET A 169 9.03 28.09 26.08
N GLU A 170 7.78 27.72 26.39
CA GLU A 170 7.02 28.31 27.50
C GLU A 170 7.58 27.94 28.88
N LEU A 171 8.20 26.78 29.01
CA LEU A 171 8.67 26.22 30.27
C LEU A 171 10.15 26.54 30.57
N PHE A 172 10.85 27.16 29.61
CA PHE A 172 12.25 27.56 29.69
C PHE A 172 12.40 28.95 30.31
#